data_AF-A0A368V7R8-F1
#
_entry.id   AF-A0A368V7R8-F1
#
_cell.length_a   1.000
_cell.length_b   1.000
_cell.length_c   1.000
_cell.angle_alpha   90.00
_cell.angle_beta   90.00
_cell.angle_gamma   90.00
#
_symmetry.space_group_name_H-M   'P 1'
#
loop_
_entity.id
_entity.type
_entity.pdbx_description
1 polymer ?
#
loop_
_entity_poly.entity_id
_entity_poly.type
_entity_poly.pdbx_seq_one_letter_code
_entity_poly.pdbx_strand_id
1 'polypeptide(L)'
;MTNRVLLPRIDGFQLVGFQPIFTHRIEMTESDGPSVVLGGNGLGKTTIMQAIAYGLAGGTSKINNDENIWKWDHKYFHGRIDKGAIKSAFVEVSFSFGSYNYSLRRGFITEQVIAFRYGSEDWIESADDAHKAFVKAISESGNYKSEEDFAFIFHHLLYLPETRQLLAWDADAQLRTLMLLNQDILSESDFRRKRMEIKELDSAKRHIHVAIGKVRSQIEASKKTETTKEELSLSKSRAEKSALIEQLSSLTKKRIRLESKERDAIQELNGISVEVEKLREQAEEAEAYLALHLLHEHEKQNNLALNKLTSRGICPACGTKQKFLQDLALEYQHNHQCTLCGSDEPQEGTPQLSTLQSQLHEKIQAQKNIERDYLNLVAQLNVVKRKENEIEFKLSARWYKLSDVEQIEREDVVRMGENPHEQLMKLEEQELKLKRQLQKRRRELENDYADYVEKLGVRLDGLKISYQDYATRFLGTECSLDENTIGKPIKFKHYIPNFDGKTRPKPESCSEAQRFFLDIAFRMAVIDYACGTKEQGTTFVCETPETALDYSYINNVVDMFQTFMDRNHSLIVSSNVQHDSIAGRLVKESKSQKKANIINLLELGQLSDVQKKAKPELDAIVQQIMGEA
;
A
#
# COMPACT_ATOMS: atom_id res chain seq x y z
N MET A 1 9.74 5.74 21.97
CA MET A 1 9.81 6.88 21.03
C MET A 1 9.57 6.33 19.65
N THR A 2 8.55 6.82 18.94
CA THR A 2 8.10 6.25 17.66
C THR A 2 9.15 6.49 16.58
N ASN A 3 9.77 5.41 16.10
CA ASN A 3 10.78 5.34 15.03
C ASN A 3 10.15 5.65 13.64
N ARG A 4 9.30 6.68 13.54
CA ARG A 4 8.72 7.12 12.27
C ARG A 4 9.70 8.02 11.54
N VAL A 5 9.63 7.95 10.22
CA VAL A 5 10.37 8.83 9.33
C VAL A 5 9.78 10.23 9.40
N LEU A 6 10.63 11.26 9.39
CA LEU A 6 10.19 12.66 9.30
C LEU A 6 10.22 13.12 7.84
N LEU A 7 9.13 13.73 7.39
CA LEU A 7 9.04 14.32 6.05
C LEU A 7 9.66 15.73 6.06
N PRO A 8 10.40 16.13 5.00
CA PRO A 8 11.03 17.44 4.93
C PRO A 8 10.02 18.55 4.64
N ARG A 9 10.07 19.63 5.44
CA ARG A 9 9.43 20.91 5.11
C ARG A 9 10.44 21.77 4.36
N ILE A 10 10.04 22.38 3.24
CA ILE A 10 10.87 23.29 2.46
C ILE A 10 10.61 24.70 2.98
N ASP A 11 11.66 25.32 3.52
CA ASP A 11 11.63 26.68 4.08
C ASP A 11 12.05 27.72 3.02
N GLY A 12 12.65 27.28 1.90
CA GLY A 12 12.98 28.17 0.80
C GLY A 12 13.85 27.52 -0.27
N PHE A 13 13.98 28.18 -1.40
CA PHE A 13 14.87 27.74 -2.47
C PHE A 13 15.45 28.91 -3.27
N GLN A 14 16.58 28.65 -3.93
CA GLN A 14 17.22 29.57 -4.86
C GLN A 14 17.70 28.83 -6.11
N LEU A 15 17.43 29.39 -7.29
CA LEU A 15 17.97 28.91 -8.57
C LEU A 15 18.95 29.96 -9.11
N VAL A 16 20.20 29.55 -9.31
CA VAL A 16 21.28 30.42 -9.80
C VAL A 16 21.86 29.85 -11.08
N GLY A 17 22.08 30.71 -12.09
CA GLY A 17 22.75 30.34 -13.34
C GLY A 17 21.88 29.65 -14.39
N PHE A 18 20.55 29.73 -14.29
CA PHE A 18 19.59 29.11 -15.21
C PHE A 18 19.32 29.91 -16.50
N GLN A 19 20.32 30.62 -17.01
CA GLN A 19 20.22 31.24 -18.33
C GLN A 19 20.22 30.15 -19.42
N PRO A 20 19.44 30.28 -20.50
CA PRO A 20 18.67 31.47 -20.91
C PRO A 20 17.23 31.54 -20.35
N ILE A 21 16.73 30.48 -19.70
CA ILE A 21 15.31 30.37 -19.27
C ILE A 21 14.94 31.50 -18.31
N PHE A 22 15.80 31.76 -17.33
CA PHE A 22 15.60 32.82 -16.35
C PHE A 22 16.65 33.91 -16.52
N THR A 23 16.18 35.15 -16.52
CA THR A 23 17.03 36.33 -16.70
C THR A 23 17.73 36.72 -15.39
N HIS A 24 17.13 36.37 -14.25
CA HIS A 24 17.58 36.70 -12.91
C HIS A 24 17.62 35.44 -12.03
N ARG A 25 18.25 35.54 -10.85
CA ARG A 25 18.13 34.51 -9.81
C ARG A 25 16.66 34.40 -9.39
N ILE A 26 16.18 33.17 -9.20
CA ILE A 26 14.85 32.94 -8.61
C ILE A 26 15.08 32.60 -7.15
N GLU A 27 14.35 33.27 -6.27
CA GLU A 27 14.39 33.00 -4.84
C GLU A 27 12.98 32.98 -4.26
N MET A 28 12.77 32.07 -3.32
CA MET A 28 11.54 31.97 -2.55
C MET A 28 11.90 31.65 -1.11
N THR A 29 11.30 32.36 -0.17
CA THR A 29 11.43 32.11 1.26
C THR A 29 10.14 31.53 1.81
N GLU A 30 10.18 31.07 3.05
CA GLU A 30 9.04 30.51 3.75
C GLU A 30 7.88 31.51 3.81
N SER A 31 6.67 31.01 3.60
CA SER A 31 5.43 31.70 3.92
C SER A 31 4.47 30.74 4.61
N ASP A 32 3.67 31.28 5.52
CA ASP A 32 2.55 30.54 6.10
C ASP A 32 1.49 30.23 5.04
N GLY A 33 1.37 31.07 4.00
CA GLY A 33 0.43 30.89 2.89
C GLY A 33 0.99 30.03 1.75
N PRO A 34 0.15 29.73 0.73
CA PRO A 34 0.54 28.94 -0.42
C PRO A 34 1.66 29.63 -1.22
N SER A 35 2.59 28.83 -1.72
CA SER A 35 3.62 29.26 -2.66
C SER A 35 3.21 28.92 -4.08
N VAL A 36 3.08 29.92 -4.94
CA VAL A 36 2.54 29.77 -6.30
C VAL A 36 3.57 30.20 -7.34
N VAL A 37 3.88 29.30 -8.26
CA VAL A 37 4.65 29.58 -9.48
C VAL A 37 3.68 29.88 -10.62
N LEU A 38 3.52 31.15 -10.97
CA LEU A 38 2.62 31.62 -12.03
C LEU A 38 3.38 31.86 -13.33
N GLY A 39 2.90 31.30 -14.44
CA GLY A 39 3.46 31.61 -15.75
C GLY A 39 2.74 30.96 -16.91
N GLY A 40 2.91 31.52 -18.11
CA GLY A 40 2.48 30.89 -19.36
C GLY A 40 3.27 29.63 -19.71
N ASN A 41 2.84 28.95 -20.78
CA ASN A 41 3.54 27.78 -21.31
C ASN A 41 4.97 28.16 -21.75
N GLY A 42 5.93 27.28 -21.47
CA GLY A 42 7.34 27.47 -21.86
C GLY A 42 8.16 28.45 -20.99
N LEU A 43 7.56 29.11 -19.99
CA LEU A 43 8.30 30.07 -19.13
C LEU A 43 9.13 29.42 -18.01
N GLY A 44 9.18 28.08 -17.92
CA GLY A 44 10.02 27.38 -16.95
C GLY A 44 9.34 26.95 -15.65
N LYS A 45 8.00 26.94 -15.55
CA LYS A 45 7.25 26.42 -14.38
C LYS A 45 7.74 25.05 -13.92
N THR A 46 7.65 24.07 -14.82
CA THR A 46 8.11 22.69 -14.62
C THR A 46 9.61 22.64 -14.31
N THR A 47 10.41 23.57 -14.86
CA THR A 47 11.86 23.64 -14.55
C THR A 47 12.12 24.04 -13.11
N ILE A 48 11.32 24.95 -12.53
CA ILE A 48 11.43 25.32 -11.11
C ILE A 48 11.03 24.16 -10.21
N MET A 49 9.86 23.53 -10.48
CA MET A 49 9.36 22.42 -9.67
C MET A 49 10.33 21.24 -9.66
N GLN A 50 10.88 20.90 -10.83
CA GLN A 50 11.88 19.84 -10.95
C GLN A 50 13.24 20.24 -10.38
N ALA A 51 13.63 21.52 -10.44
CA ALA A 51 14.86 22.00 -9.81
C ALA A 51 14.79 21.86 -8.29
N ILE A 52 13.65 22.19 -7.66
CA ILE A 52 13.42 21.98 -6.22
C ILE A 52 13.55 20.49 -5.88
N ALA A 53 12.87 19.63 -6.64
CA ALA A 53 12.93 18.19 -6.44
C ALA A 53 14.34 17.62 -6.61
N TYR A 54 15.05 18.05 -7.65
CA TYR A 54 16.43 17.68 -7.92
C TYR A 54 17.40 18.19 -6.85
N GLY A 55 17.24 19.44 -6.41
CA GLY A 55 18.07 20.03 -5.36
C GLY A 55 18.01 19.17 -4.10
N LEU A 56 16.80 18.90 -3.61
CA LEU A 56 16.59 18.18 -2.36
C LEU A 56 16.89 16.69 -2.47
N ALA A 57 16.25 15.99 -3.41
CA ALA A 57 16.27 14.52 -3.50
C ALA A 57 17.23 13.95 -4.55
N GLY A 58 17.89 14.80 -5.33
CA GLY A 58 18.76 14.37 -6.42
C GLY A 58 18.01 13.79 -7.62
N GLY A 59 18.79 13.26 -8.56
CA GLY A 59 18.29 12.52 -9.72
C GLY A 59 17.84 11.12 -9.33
N THR A 60 16.93 10.57 -10.13
CA THR A 60 16.27 9.27 -9.91
C THR A 60 16.93 8.09 -10.63
N SER A 61 18.09 8.31 -11.26
CA SER A 61 18.78 7.35 -12.14
C SER A 61 19.12 6.01 -11.45
N LYS A 62 19.01 5.94 -10.11
CA LYS A 62 19.29 4.75 -9.30
C LYS A 62 18.06 4.10 -8.62
N ILE A 63 16.85 4.68 -8.74
CA ILE A 63 15.73 4.35 -7.83
C ILE A 63 14.95 3.08 -8.21
N ASN A 64 15.14 2.46 -9.38
CA ASN A 64 14.67 1.09 -9.67
C ASN A 64 15.23 0.57 -11.02
N ASN A 65 15.32 -0.76 -11.16
CA ASN A 65 15.74 -1.49 -12.38
C ASN A 65 14.65 -1.53 -13.48
N ASP A 66 13.42 -1.13 -13.17
CA ASP A 66 12.33 -1.08 -14.14
C ASP A 66 12.24 0.35 -14.71
N GLU A 67 12.82 0.52 -15.89
CA GLU A 67 12.67 1.63 -16.84
C GLU A 67 12.95 3.07 -16.36
N ASN A 68 13.25 3.95 -17.33
CA ASN A 68 13.62 5.35 -17.17
C ASN A 68 12.44 6.22 -16.69
N ILE A 69 11.94 5.98 -15.48
CA ILE A 69 10.62 6.47 -15.01
C ILE A 69 10.62 7.96 -14.64
N TRP A 70 11.78 8.53 -14.29
CA TRP A 70 11.91 9.95 -13.90
C TRP A 70 13.20 10.51 -14.50
N LYS A 71 13.12 11.62 -15.25
CA LYS A 71 14.17 12.08 -16.17
C LYS A 71 14.82 13.42 -15.81
N TRP A 72 14.66 13.95 -14.59
CA TRP A 72 15.26 15.25 -14.19
C TRP A 72 16.59 15.09 -13.45
N ASP A 73 17.48 14.27 -13.98
CA ASP A 73 18.86 14.18 -13.49
C ASP A 73 19.68 15.43 -13.88
N HIS A 74 20.95 15.47 -13.49
CA HIS A 74 21.86 16.56 -13.85
C HIS A 74 21.90 16.81 -15.39
N LYS A 75 21.74 15.78 -16.22
CA LYS A 75 21.78 15.87 -17.69
C LYS A 75 20.52 16.53 -18.26
N TYR A 76 19.36 16.35 -17.62
CA TYR A 76 18.13 17.04 -17.99
C TYR A 76 18.29 18.56 -17.99
N PHE A 77 19.03 19.08 -17.02
CA PHE A 77 19.27 20.51 -16.87
C PHE A 77 20.36 21.04 -17.83
N HIS A 78 21.23 20.18 -18.37
CA HIS A 78 22.22 20.60 -19.39
C HIS A 78 21.58 21.16 -20.66
N GLY A 79 20.36 20.73 -21.01
CA GLY A 79 19.60 21.30 -22.13
C GLY A 79 18.87 22.60 -21.80
N ARG A 80 18.90 23.04 -20.53
CA ARG A 80 18.14 24.18 -19.98
C ARG A 80 19.04 25.27 -19.42
N ILE A 81 20.31 24.96 -19.24
CA ILE A 81 21.35 25.83 -18.72
C ILE A 81 22.39 26.03 -19.82
N ASP A 82 22.84 27.26 -20.00
CA ASP A 82 23.88 27.59 -20.96
C ASP A 82 25.19 26.88 -20.61
N LYS A 83 25.90 26.36 -21.63
CA LYS A 83 27.10 25.53 -21.45
C LYS A 83 28.20 26.23 -20.67
N GLY A 84 28.30 27.56 -20.79
CA GLY A 84 29.24 28.38 -20.03
C GLY A 84 28.86 28.54 -18.55
N ALA A 85 27.56 28.51 -18.24
CA ALA A 85 27.01 28.70 -16.90
C ALA A 85 26.87 27.39 -16.09
N ILE A 86 26.90 26.21 -16.74
CA ILE A 86 26.74 24.90 -16.06
C ILE A 86 27.70 24.73 -14.86
N LYS A 87 28.91 25.29 -14.94
CA LYS A 87 29.91 25.16 -13.86
C LYS A 87 29.59 25.98 -12.62
N SER A 88 28.90 27.10 -12.77
CA SER A 88 28.55 28.02 -11.68
C SER A 88 27.07 27.95 -11.29
N ALA A 89 26.24 27.25 -12.07
CA ALA A 89 24.83 27.07 -11.80
C ALA A 89 24.60 26.05 -10.67
N PHE A 90 23.68 26.37 -9.76
CA PHE A 90 23.28 25.49 -8.67
C PHE A 90 21.83 25.74 -8.24
N VAL A 91 21.25 24.75 -7.57
CA VAL A 91 20.01 24.89 -6.80
C VAL A 91 20.35 24.88 -5.32
N GLU A 92 19.90 25.89 -4.60
CA GLU A 92 19.91 25.91 -3.14
C GLU A 92 18.51 25.56 -2.63
N VAL A 93 18.41 24.63 -1.68
CA VAL A 93 17.15 24.30 -0.99
C VAL A 93 17.41 24.38 0.50
N SER A 94 16.62 25.19 1.19
CA SER A 94 16.54 25.23 2.64
C SER A 94 15.33 24.41 3.09
N PHE A 95 15.55 23.50 4.04
CA PHE A 95 14.54 22.56 4.49
C PHE A 95 14.75 22.17 5.95
N SER A 96 13.69 21.70 6.58
CA SER A 96 13.68 21.33 7.99
C SER A 96 13.10 19.93 8.22
N PHE A 97 13.66 19.24 9.21
CA PHE A 97 13.10 18.02 9.80
C PHE A 97 12.68 18.34 11.23
N GLY A 98 11.41 18.70 11.41
CA GLY A 98 10.90 19.11 12.73
C GLY A 98 11.56 20.41 13.21
N SER A 99 12.51 20.30 14.15
CA SER A 99 13.23 21.47 14.71
C SER A 99 14.63 21.67 14.11
N TYR A 100 15.07 20.76 13.26
CA TYR A 100 16.40 20.78 12.64
C TYR A 100 16.33 21.45 11.28
N ASN A 101 17.06 22.55 11.09
CA ASN A 101 17.08 23.31 9.85
C ASN A 101 18.37 23.06 9.07
N TYR A 102 18.25 22.91 7.76
CA TYR A 102 19.34 22.59 6.86
C TYR A 102 19.26 23.44 5.59
N SER A 103 20.42 23.70 4.98
CA SER A 103 20.50 24.25 3.63
C SER A 103 21.49 23.41 2.82
N LEU A 104 21.12 23.09 1.57
CA LEU A 104 21.99 22.36 0.67
C LEU A 104 22.08 23.06 -0.68
N ARG A 105 23.24 22.99 -1.32
CA ARG A 105 23.47 23.38 -2.71
C ARG A 105 23.79 22.15 -3.55
N ARG A 106 23.12 22.00 -4.69
CA ARG A 106 23.41 20.95 -5.68
C ARG A 106 23.72 21.60 -7.02
N GLY A 107 24.86 21.22 -7.62
CA GLY A 107 25.26 21.67 -8.95
C GLY A 107 24.73 20.75 -10.05
N PHE A 108 25.12 21.00 -11.30
CA PHE A 108 24.69 20.21 -12.46
C PHE A 108 25.81 19.43 -13.15
N ILE A 109 27.05 19.52 -12.65
CA ILE A 109 28.17 18.73 -13.20
C ILE A 109 28.05 17.27 -12.78
N THR A 110 27.78 17.05 -11.49
CA THR A 110 27.57 15.75 -10.87
C THR A 110 26.24 15.75 -10.12
N GLU A 111 25.76 14.57 -9.72
CA GLU A 111 24.57 14.45 -8.87
C GLU A 111 24.87 14.77 -7.40
N GLN A 112 26.12 15.04 -7.01
CA GLN A 112 26.49 15.24 -5.61
C GLN A 112 26.11 16.63 -5.10
N VAL A 113 25.89 16.70 -3.79
CA VAL A 113 25.73 17.96 -3.06
C VAL A 113 27.08 18.67 -3.05
N ILE A 114 27.10 19.93 -3.50
CA ILE A 114 28.33 20.74 -3.58
C ILE A 114 28.58 21.51 -2.29
N ALA A 115 27.53 21.89 -1.56
CA ALA A 115 27.67 22.51 -0.27
C ALA A 115 26.50 22.18 0.66
N PHE A 116 26.76 22.10 1.96
CA PHE A 116 25.77 21.80 2.98
C PHE A 116 25.98 22.65 4.23
N ARG A 117 24.89 23.04 4.90
CA ARG A 117 24.91 23.82 6.14
C ARG A 117 23.82 23.34 7.09
N TYR A 118 24.13 23.33 8.38
CA TYR A 118 23.17 23.13 9.46
C TYR A 118 22.84 24.47 10.14
N GLY A 119 21.56 24.85 10.17
CA GLY A 119 21.11 26.12 10.74
C GLY A 119 21.87 27.34 10.21
N SER A 120 22.50 28.07 11.12
CA SER A 120 23.30 29.27 10.84
C SER A 120 24.81 29.04 10.85
N GLU A 121 25.28 27.79 10.79
CA GLU A 121 26.71 27.46 10.75
C GLU A 121 27.36 27.85 9.40
N ASP A 122 28.68 27.72 9.31
CA ASP A 122 29.40 27.94 8.05
C ASP A 122 29.09 26.84 7.02
N TRP A 123 29.21 27.18 5.74
CA TRP A 123 29.01 26.23 4.65
C TRP A 123 30.15 25.20 4.59
N ILE A 124 29.80 23.92 4.54
CA ILE A 124 30.72 22.85 4.17
C ILE A 124 30.77 22.82 2.64
N GLU A 125 31.86 23.32 2.04
CA GLU A 125 32.00 23.47 0.57
C GLU A 125 32.75 22.32 -0.11
N SER A 126 33.29 21.38 0.66
CA SER A 126 33.89 20.14 0.14
C SER A 126 32.77 19.19 -0.28
N ALA A 127 32.65 18.86 -1.57
CA ALA A 127 31.54 18.05 -2.09
C ALA A 127 31.41 16.67 -1.40
N ASP A 128 32.53 16.00 -1.10
CA ASP A 128 32.51 14.71 -0.42
C ASP A 128 32.03 14.84 1.04
N ASP A 129 32.45 15.89 1.75
CA ASP A 129 32.06 16.10 3.14
C ASP A 129 30.64 16.66 3.25
N ALA A 130 30.23 17.53 2.32
CA ALA A 130 28.87 18.04 2.18
C ALA A 130 27.88 16.91 1.90
N HIS A 131 28.21 15.99 1.00
CA HIS A 131 27.36 14.84 0.71
C HIS A 131 27.27 13.88 1.91
N LYS A 132 28.38 13.61 2.62
CA LYS A 132 28.35 12.83 3.87
C LYS A 132 27.51 13.50 4.95
N ALA A 133 27.63 14.82 5.11
CA ALA A 133 26.85 15.59 6.07
C ALA A 133 25.35 15.55 5.75
N PHE A 134 24.99 15.63 4.47
CA PHE A 134 23.61 15.47 4.00
C PHE A 134 23.05 14.08 4.30
N VAL A 135 23.77 13.01 3.97
CA VAL A 135 23.36 11.62 4.27
C VAL A 135 23.21 11.41 5.78
N LYS A 136 24.11 12.00 6.57
CA LYS A 136 24.02 11.97 8.04
C LYS A 136 22.77 12.69 8.55
N ALA A 137 22.44 13.86 8.02
CA ALA A 137 21.21 14.60 8.37
C ALA A 137 19.93 13.80 8.04
N ILE A 138 19.88 13.17 6.87
CA ILE A 138 18.79 12.29 6.47
C ILE A 138 18.62 11.11 7.44
N SER A 139 19.73 10.51 7.88
CA SER A 139 19.70 9.34 8.77
C SER A 139 19.38 9.70 10.21
N GLU A 140 20.02 10.74 10.77
CA GLU A 140 19.88 11.12 12.18
C GLU A 140 18.60 11.91 12.45
N SER A 141 18.25 12.86 11.56
CA SER A 141 17.07 13.73 11.78
C SER A 141 15.85 13.24 11.01
N GLY A 142 16.03 12.79 9.76
CA GLY A 142 14.93 12.25 8.95
C GLY A 142 14.55 10.81 9.31
N ASN A 143 15.42 10.07 10.00
CA ASN A 143 15.26 8.65 10.34
C ASN A 143 15.10 7.72 9.11
N TYR A 144 15.72 8.08 7.99
CA TYR A 144 15.80 7.22 6.81
C TYR A 144 17.05 6.33 6.86
N LYS A 145 16.94 5.09 6.35
CA LYS A 145 18.08 4.16 6.27
C LYS A 145 19.05 4.45 5.13
N SER A 146 18.55 5.05 4.06
CA SER A 146 19.33 5.34 2.85
C SER A 146 18.86 6.62 2.16
N GLU A 147 19.75 7.26 1.39
CA GLU A 147 19.40 8.39 0.53
C GLU A 147 18.37 7.98 -0.54
N GLU A 148 18.44 6.73 -1.03
CA GLU A 148 17.49 6.21 -2.03
C GLU A 148 16.05 6.14 -1.50
N ASP A 149 15.88 5.87 -0.21
CA ASP A 149 14.55 5.84 0.42
C ASP A 149 14.01 7.26 0.64
N PHE A 150 14.88 8.20 1.01
CA PHE A 150 14.52 9.62 1.07
C PHE A 150 14.08 10.12 -0.31
N ALA A 151 14.88 9.84 -1.34
CA ALA A 151 14.57 10.24 -2.70
C ALA A 151 13.29 9.56 -3.22
N PHE A 152 13.07 8.28 -2.89
CA PHE A 152 11.83 7.59 -3.24
C PHE A 152 10.60 8.28 -2.64
N ILE A 153 10.61 8.58 -1.34
CA ILE A 153 9.51 9.28 -0.66
C ILE A 153 9.29 10.66 -1.27
N PHE A 154 10.35 11.42 -1.51
CA PHE A 154 10.20 12.75 -2.08
C PHE A 154 9.55 12.69 -3.47
N HIS A 155 10.08 11.86 -4.38
CA HIS A 155 9.59 11.79 -5.76
C HIS A 155 8.21 11.11 -5.89
N HIS A 156 7.87 10.12 -5.05
CA HIS A 156 6.61 9.38 -5.16
C HIS A 156 5.49 9.89 -4.25
N LEU A 157 5.80 10.57 -3.15
CA LEU A 157 4.81 11.09 -2.20
C LEU A 157 4.72 12.62 -2.26
N LEU A 158 5.85 13.32 -2.03
CA LEU A 158 5.89 14.77 -1.82
C LEU A 158 5.90 15.60 -3.09
N TYR A 159 6.22 14.99 -4.23
CA TYR A 159 6.24 15.65 -5.53
C TYR A 159 5.28 15.00 -6.51
N LEU A 160 4.41 15.81 -7.13
CA LEU A 160 3.58 15.43 -8.25
C LEU A 160 4.00 16.21 -9.51
N PRO A 161 4.72 15.59 -10.48
CA PRO A 161 5.11 16.25 -11.72
C PRO A 161 4.00 16.24 -12.78
N GLU A 162 4.24 16.96 -13.88
CA GLU A 162 3.39 16.92 -15.08
C GLU A 162 3.21 15.52 -15.71
N THR A 163 4.17 14.60 -15.53
CA THR A 163 4.02 13.21 -16.00
C THR A 163 2.98 12.42 -15.21
N ARG A 164 2.51 12.96 -14.07
CA ARG A 164 1.34 12.53 -13.30
C ARG A 164 1.30 11.03 -13.00
N GLN A 165 2.40 10.52 -12.45
CA GLN A 165 2.44 9.15 -11.91
C GLN A 165 1.59 9.05 -10.66
N LEU A 166 0.70 8.05 -10.64
CA LEU A 166 -0.32 7.94 -9.62
C LEU A 166 0.13 6.97 -8.52
N LEU A 167 0.32 7.49 -7.32
CA LEU A 167 0.66 6.68 -6.15
C LEU A 167 -0.53 5.81 -5.71
N ALA A 168 -1.76 6.29 -5.83
CA ALA A 168 -2.96 5.58 -5.39
C ALA A 168 -3.20 4.28 -6.18
N TRP A 169 -2.81 4.24 -7.46
CA TRP A 169 -2.99 3.06 -8.32
C TRP A 169 -1.72 2.24 -8.55
N ASP A 170 -0.55 2.70 -8.10
CA ASP A 170 0.67 1.90 -8.10
C ASP A 170 0.78 1.09 -6.80
N ALA A 171 0.44 -0.19 -6.88
CA ALA A 171 0.42 -1.09 -5.74
C ALA A 171 1.80 -1.27 -5.09
N ASP A 172 2.87 -1.36 -5.89
CA ASP A 172 4.23 -1.58 -5.40
C ASP A 172 4.78 -0.29 -4.76
N ALA A 173 4.53 0.87 -5.37
CA ALA A 173 4.94 2.16 -4.80
C ALA A 173 4.15 2.51 -3.53
N GLN A 174 2.85 2.23 -3.50
CA GLN A 174 2.02 2.41 -2.31
C GLN A 174 2.51 1.53 -1.16
N LEU A 175 2.77 0.24 -1.42
CA LEU A 175 3.31 -0.68 -0.42
C LEU A 175 4.65 -0.20 0.12
N ARG A 176 5.59 0.17 -0.78
CA ARG A 176 6.90 0.68 -0.39
C ARG A 176 6.79 1.96 0.44
N THR A 177 5.92 2.88 0.06
CA THR A 177 5.67 4.13 0.81
C THR A 177 5.18 3.82 2.22
N LEU A 178 4.15 2.98 2.36
CA LEU A 178 3.62 2.61 3.68
C LEU A 178 4.65 1.88 4.56
N MET A 179 5.47 1.00 3.98
CA MET A 179 6.55 0.32 4.71
C MET A 179 7.65 1.30 5.15
N LEU A 180 8.06 2.23 4.28
CA LEU A 180 9.05 3.25 4.61
C LEU A 180 8.56 4.22 5.69
N LEU A 181 7.26 4.49 5.78
CA LEU A 181 6.69 5.30 6.86
C LEU A 181 6.57 4.54 8.20
N ASN A 182 6.58 3.20 8.15
CA ASN A 182 6.39 2.31 9.31
C ASN A 182 7.56 1.33 9.49
N GLN A 183 8.79 1.84 9.42
CA GLN A 183 10.00 1.02 9.53
C GLN A 183 10.18 0.35 10.90
N ASP A 184 9.44 0.81 11.91
CA ASP A 184 9.40 0.23 13.24
C ASP A 184 8.70 -1.14 13.27
N ILE A 185 7.83 -1.41 12.29
CA ILE A 185 7.08 -2.67 12.19
C ILE A 185 7.86 -3.68 11.34
N LEU A 186 8.24 -3.28 10.13
CA LEU A 186 8.93 -4.13 9.17
C LEU A 186 9.94 -3.31 8.36
N SER A 187 11.13 -3.86 8.19
CA SER A 187 12.20 -3.28 7.39
C SER A 187 11.88 -3.45 5.89
N GLU A 188 11.64 -2.35 5.18
CA GLU A 188 11.34 -2.36 3.74
C GLU A 188 12.50 -3.01 2.94
N SER A 189 13.75 -2.69 3.28
CA SER A 189 14.93 -3.24 2.58
C SER A 189 15.02 -4.77 2.71
N ASP A 190 14.69 -5.30 3.89
CA ASP A 190 14.67 -6.75 4.12
C ASP A 190 13.51 -7.41 3.39
N PHE A 191 12.34 -6.79 3.39
CA PHE A 191 11.18 -7.26 2.64
C PHE A 191 11.47 -7.32 1.13
N ARG A 192 12.06 -6.25 0.58
CA ARG A 192 12.46 -6.18 -0.83
C ARG A 192 13.50 -7.23 -1.18
N ARG A 193 14.53 -7.40 -0.34
CA ARG A 193 15.55 -8.45 -0.50
C ARG A 193 14.94 -9.85 -0.52
N LYS A 194 14.10 -10.21 0.47
CA LYS A 194 13.41 -11.50 0.51
C LYS A 194 12.53 -11.72 -0.74
N ARG A 195 11.86 -10.67 -1.23
CA ARG A 195 11.05 -10.74 -2.47
C ARG A 195 11.91 -11.00 -3.70
N MET A 196 13.09 -10.37 -3.79
CA MET A 196 14.06 -10.59 -4.88
C MET A 196 14.63 -12.01 -4.84
N GLU A 197 15.02 -12.52 -3.67
CA GLU A 197 15.48 -13.90 -3.52
C GLU A 197 14.43 -14.91 -4.02
N ILE A 198 13.14 -14.69 -3.75
CA ILE A 198 12.06 -15.55 -4.26
C ILE A 198 11.95 -15.47 -5.79
N LYS A 199 12.11 -14.27 -6.39
CA LYS A 199 12.11 -14.10 -7.85
C LYS A 199 13.29 -14.85 -8.48
N GLU A 200 14.49 -14.71 -7.92
CA GLU A 200 15.70 -15.41 -8.38
C GLU A 200 15.56 -16.93 -8.29
N LEU A 201 15.02 -17.44 -7.17
CA LEU A 201 14.74 -18.86 -7.01
C LEU A 201 13.71 -19.38 -8.01
N ASP A 202 12.66 -18.61 -8.33
CA ASP A 202 11.68 -19.00 -9.35
C ASP A 202 12.28 -18.99 -10.76
N SER A 203 13.15 -18.03 -11.07
CA SER A 203 13.92 -18.00 -12.32
C SER A 203 14.85 -19.20 -12.44
N ALA A 204 15.64 -19.50 -11.39
CA ALA A 204 16.51 -20.67 -11.34
C ALA A 204 15.72 -21.98 -11.55
N LYS A 205 14.55 -22.10 -10.91
CA LYS A 205 13.66 -23.25 -11.10
C LYS A 205 13.21 -23.38 -12.56
N ARG A 206 12.85 -22.27 -13.22
CA ARG A 206 12.47 -22.29 -14.65
C ARG A 206 13.63 -22.73 -15.54
N HIS A 207 14.85 -22.25 -15.27
CA HIS A 207 16.03 -22.69 -16.03
C HIS A 207 16.31 -24.19 -15.88
N ILE A 208 16.24 -24.72 -14.65
CA ILE A 208 16.40 -26.16 -14.40
C ILE A 208 15.28 -26.96 -15.08
N HIS A 209 14.04 -26.48 -15.03
CA HIS A 209 12.91 -27.12 -15.71
C HIS A 209 13.12 -27.24 -17.23
N VAL A 210 13.64 -26.19 -17.86
CA VAL A 210 14.00 -26.22 -19.29
C VAL A 210 15.14 -27.21 -19.54
N ALA A 211 16.15 -27.28 -18.67
CA ALA A 211 17.24 -28.25 -18.78
C ALA A 211 16.72 -29.71 -18.68
N ILE A 212 15.81 -29.99 -17.75
CA ILE A 212 15.12 -31.29 -17.63
C ILE A 212 14.44 -31.65 -18.95
N GLY A 213 13.70 -30.71 -19.55
CA GLY A 213 13.05 -30.93 -20.85
C GLY A 213 14.04 -31.32 -21.97
N LYS A 214 15.19 -30.64 -22.04
CA LYS A 214 16.25 -30.96 -23.02
C LYS A 214 16.86 -32.34 -22.79
N VAL A 215 17.21 -32.70 -21.55
CA VAL A 215 17.80 -34.01 -21.25
C VAL A 215 16.79 -35.14 -21.50
N ARG A 216 15.51 -34.94 -21.17
CA ARG A 216 14.45 -35.92 -21.51
C ARG A 216 14.35 -36.15 -23.01
N SER A 217 14.41 -35.08 -23.83
CA SER A 217 14.38 -35.22 -25.29
C SER A 217 15.60 -35.97 -25.84
N GLN A 218 16.79 -35.79 -25.23
CA GLN A 218 17.99 -36.54 -25.57
C GLN A 218 17.85 -38.03 -25.23
N ILE A 219 17.33 -38.37 -24.06
CA ILE A 219 17.06 -39.75 -23.65
C ILE A 219 16.08 -40.44 -24.62
N GLU A 220 15.00 -39.74 -25.00
CA GLU A 220 14.02 -40.26 -25.96
C GLU A 220 14.62 -40.48 -27.36
N ALA A 221 15.53 -39.59 -27.79
CA ALA A 221 16.27 -39.75 -29.03
C ALA A 221 17.25 -40.93 -28.98
N SER A 222 17.97 -41.09 -27.86
CA SER A 222 18.91 -42.21 -27.65
C SER A 222 18.23 -43.57 -27.55
N LYS A 223 17.00 -43.66 -27.02
CA LYS A 223 16.22 -44.91 -26.97
C LYS A 223 15.84 -45.48 -28.35
N LYS A 224 15.96 -44.69 -29.42
CA LYS A 224 15.75 -45.16 -30.81
C LYS A 224 16.99 -45.83 -31.41
N THR A 225 18.14 -45.76 -30.76
CA THR A 225 19.41 -46.31 -31.24
C THR A 225 20.09 -47.09 -30.11
N GLU A 226 20.08 -48.42 -30.26
CA GLU A 226 20.83 -49.44 -29.51
C GLU A 226 20.30 -49.94 -28.16
N THR A 227 20.11 -51.27 -28.13
CA THR A 227 19.94 -52.12 -26.96
C THR A 227 21.27 -52.83 -26.73
N THR A 228 21.91 -52.60 -25.58
CA THR A 228 23.06 -53.42 -25.17
C THR A 228 23.00 -53.77 -23.69
N LYS A 229 23.30 -55.05 -23.43
CA LYS A 229 23.11 -55.78 -22.17
C LYS A 229 24.27 -55.54 -21.23
N GLU A 230 24.14 -54.59 -20.30
CA GLU A 230 25.01 -54.51 -19.11
C GLU A 230 24.35 -53.84 -17.88
N GLU A 231 23.00 -53.78 -17.84
CA GLU A 231 22.26 -52.98 -16.83
C GLU A 231 21.59 -53.77 -15.69
N LEU A 232 21.79 -55.08 -15.52
CA LEU A 232 20.87 -55.87 -14.65
C LEU A 232 21.05 -55.73 -13.13
N SER A 233 22.18 -55.22 -12.61
CA SER A 233 22.35 -55.01 -11.15
C SER A 233 22.12 -53.55 -10.71
N LEU A 234 22.55 -52.58 -11.53
CA LEU A 234 22.27 -51.15 -11.33
C LEU A 234 20.81 -50.80 -11.64
N SER A 235 20.13 -51.49 -12.56
CA SER A 235 18.72 -51.24 -12.90
C SER A 235 17.74 -51.47 -11.74
N LYS A 236 17.98 -52.45 -10.86
CA LYS A 236 17.10 -52.72 -9.72
C LYS A 236 17.16 -51.62 -8.66
N SER A 237 18.36 -51.19 -8.27
CA SER A 237 18.50 -50.06 -7.32
C SER A 237 18.07 -48.73 -7.97
N ARG A 238 18.20 -48.58 -9.29
CA ARG A 238 17.72 -47.40 -10.05
C ARG A 238 16.19 -47.38 -10.18
N ALA A 239 15.54 -48.50 -10.50
CA ALA A 239 14.09 -48.62 -10.62
C ALA A 239 13.38 -48.41 -9.28
N GLU A 240 13.96 -48.91 -8.18
CA GLU A 240 13.42 -48.64 -6.84
C GLU A 240 13.56 -47.16 -6.45
N LYS A 241 14.65 -46.49 -6.82
CA LYS A 241 14.86 -45.05 -6.55
C LYS A 241 13.93 -44.19 -7.38
N SER A 242 13.79 -44.47 -8.68
CA SER A 242 12.83 -43.77 -9.54
C SER A 242 11.41 -43.98 -9.03
N ALA A 243 11.06 -45.18 -8.56
CA ALA A 243 9.76 -45.45 -7.94
C ALA A 243 9.53 -44.63 -6.66
N LEU A 244 10.54 -44.46 -5.80
CA LEU A 244 10.44 -43.63 -4.59
C LEU A 244 10.30 -42.13 -4.93
N ILE A 245 11.03 -41.63 -5.92
CA ILE A 245 10.92 -40.25 -6.40
C ILE A 245 9.56 -40.01 -7.05
N GLU A 246 9.08 -40.96 -7.84
CA GLU A 246 7.77 -40.91 -8.48
C GLU A 246 6.65 -40.94 -7.44
N GLN A 247 6.76 -41.81 -6.43
CA GLN A 247 5.87 -41.81 -5.27
C GLN A 247 5.89 -40.47 -4.53
N LEU A 248 7.06 -39.90 -4.27
CA LEU A 248 7.19 -38.61 -3.59
C LEU A 248 6.60 -37.47 -4.44
N SER A 249 6.78 -37.50 -5.76
CA SER A 249 6.18 -36.55 -6.70
C SER A 249 4.64 -36.65 -6.70
N SER A 250 4.11 -37.88 -6.62
CA SER A 250 2.67 -38.14 -6.58
C SER A 250 2.05 -37.66 -5.26
N LEU A 251 2.74 -37.86 -4.14
CA LEU A 251 2.35 -37.36 -2.82
C LEU A 251 2.43 -35.83 -2.78
N THR A 252 3.46 -35.23 -3.38
CA THR A 252 3.58 -33.77 -3.48
C THR A 252 2.43 -33.18 -4.28
N LYS A 253 2.05 -33.81 -5.41
CA LYS A 253 0.86 -33.42 -6.20
C LYS A 253 -0.42 -33.55 -5.38
N LYS A 254 -0.57 -34.65 -4.62
CA LYS A 254 -1.72 -34.87 -3.73
C LYS A 254 -1.78 -33.82 -2.63
N ARG A 255 -0.64 -33.46 -2.03
CA ARG A 255 -0.52 -32.41 -1.01
C ARG A 255 -0.95 -31.06 -1.56
N ILE A 256 -0.45 -30.66 -2.73
CA ILE A 256 -0.82 -29.39 -3.37
C ILE A 256 -2.33 -29.32 -3.64
N ARG A 257 -2.94 -30.43 -4.09
CA ARG A 257 -4.40 -30.49 -4.29
C ARG A 257 -5.16 -30.35 -2.97
N LEU A 258 -4.70 -30.99 -1.90
CA LEU A 258 -5.30 -30.86 -0.56
C LEU A 258 -5.11 -29.45 0.03
N GLU A 259 -3.93 -28.83 -0.12
CA GLU A 259 -3.64 -27.45 0.29
C GLU A 259 -4.46 -26.41 -0.52
N SER A 260 -4.86 -26.74 -1.75
CA SER A 260 -5.82 -25.91 -2.51
C SER A 260 -7.21 -26.03 -1.89
N LYS A 261 -7.70 -27.25 -1.68
CA LYS A 261 -9.01 -27.49 -1.08
C LYS A 261 -9.13 -26.93 0.34
N GLU A 262 -8.06 -26.98 1.12
CA GLU A 262 -7.99 -26.36 2.44
C GLU A 262 -8.18 -24.84 2.34
N ARG A 263 -7.51 -24.17 1.39
CA ARG A 263 -7.66 -22.72 1.18
C ARG A 263 -9.07 -22.36 0.71
N ASP A 264 -9.64 -23.16 -0.19
CA ASP A 264 -11.00 -22.95 -0.68
C ASP A 264 -12.02 -23.10 0.48
N ALA A 265 -11.85 -24.12 1.33
CA ALA A 265 -12.67 -24.34 2.51
C ALA A 265 -12.53 -23.22 3.56
N ILE A 266 -11.32 -22.67 3.78
CA ILE A 266 -11.12 -21.52 4.67
C ILE A 266 -11.84 -20.28 4.12
N GLN A 267 -11.77 -20.05 2.80
CA GLN A 267 -12.46 -18.92 2.18
C GLN A 267 -13.98 -19.05 2.30
N GLU A 268 -14.51 -20.26 2.12
CA GLU A 268 -15.94 -20.56 2.29
C GLU A 268 -16.39 -20.40 3.74
N LEU A 269 -15.58 -20.87 4.70
CA LEU A 269 -15.82 -20.72 6.13
C LEU A 269 -15.87 -19.24 6.55
N ASN A 270 -14.93 -18.44 6.07
CA ASN A 270 -14.90 -16.99 6.33
C ASN A 270 -16.14 -16.29 5.74
N GLY A 271 -16.53 -16.64 4.52
CA GLY A 271 -17.73 -16.09 3.87
C GLY A 271 -19.00 -16.38 4.67
N ILE A 272 -19.20 -17.65 5.06
CA ILE A 272 -20.38 -18.04 5.85
C ILE A 272 -20.33 -17.44 7.25
N SER A 273 -19.15 -17.29 7.87
CA SER A 273 -19.04 -16.66 9.19
C SER A 273 -19.47 -15.19 9.15
N VAL A 274 -19.12 -14.45 8.09
CA VAL A 274 -19.60 -13.07 7.88
C VAL A 274 -21.12 -13.03 7.68
N GLU A 275 -21.68 -13.97 6.91
CA GLU A 275 -23.14 -14.07 6.73
C GLU A 275 -23.87 -14.40 8.04
N VAL A 276 -23.30 -15.30 8.86
CA VAL A 276 -23.85 -15.67 10.17
C VAL A 276 -23.85 -14.46 11.11
N GLU A 277 -22.76 -13.69 11.17
CA GLU A 277 -22.75 -12.50 12.04
C GLU A 277 -23.72 -11.43 11.55
N LYS A 278 -23.82 -11.20 10.24
CA LYS A 278 -24.82 -10.28 9.69
C LYS A 278 -26.25 -10.71 10.04
N LEU A 279 -26.56 -12.00 9.93
CA LEU A 279 -27.87 -12.54 10.31
C LEU A 279 -28.12 -12.46 11.82
N ARG A 280 -27.08 -12.60 12.66
CA ARG A 280 -27.18 -12.40 14.11
C ARG A 280 -27.48 -10.95 14.44
N GLU A 281 -26.75 -10.00 13.87
CA GLU A 281 -27.00 -8.57 14.04
C GLU A 281 -28.43 -8.22 13.64
N GLN A 282 -28.90 -8.70 12.47
CA GLN A 282 -30.28 -8.47 12.02
C GLN A 282 -31.33 -9.10 12.94
N ALA A 283 -31.05 -10.28 13.49
CA ALA A 283 -31.93 -10.93 14.46
C ALA A 283 -31.95 -10.15 15.79
N GLU A 284 -30.79 -9.71 16.29
CA GLU A 284 -30.67 -8.91 17.51
C GLU A 284 -31.32 -7.52 17.36
N GLU A 285 -31.17 -6.86 16.21
CA GLU A 285 -31.86 -5.60 15.90
C GLU A 285 -33.37 -5.79 15.85
N ALA A 286 -33.85 -6.86 15.22
CA ALA A 286 -35.27 -7.18 15.17
C ALA A 286 -35.81 -7.53 16.57
N GLU A 287 -35.07 -8.29 17.38
CA GLU A 287 -35.41 -8.57 18.79
C GLU A 287 -35.42 -7.30 19.64
N ALA A 288 -34.43 -6.43 19.48
CA ALA A 288 -34.36 -5.14 20.18
C ALA A 288 -35.51 -4.22 19.77
N TYR A 289 -35.84 -4.17 18.47
CA TYR A 289 -36.97 -3.42 17.94
C TYR A 289 -38.28 -3.92 18.54
N LEU A 290 -38.51 -5.25 18.56
CA LEU A 290 -39.67 -5.85 19.23
C LEU A 290 -39.69 -5.50 20.72
N ALA A 291 -38.56 -5.65 21.42
CA ALA A 291 -38.45 -5.30 22.84
C ALA A 291 -38.63 -3.79 23.12
N LEU A 292 -38.39 -2.93 22.13
CA LEU A 292 -38.59 -1.48 22.21
C LEU A 292 -40.02 -1.05 21.87
N HIS A 293 -40.69 -1.74 20.94
CA HIS A 293 -41.96 -1.30 20.33
C HIS A 293 -43.18 -2.12 20.72
N LEU A 294 -43.02 -3.40 21.12
CA LEU A 294 -44.12 -4.22 21.63
C LEU A 294 -44.25 -4.16 23.14
N LEU A 295 -43.18 -3.82 23.86
CA LEU A 295 -43.20 -3.73 25.32
C LEU A 295 -43.45 -2.29 25.77
N HIS A 296 -44.55 -2.05 26.50
CA HIS A 296 -44.81 -0.76 27.14
C HIS A 296 -43.70 -0.45 28.18
N GLU A 297 -43.48 0.83 28.50
CA GLU A 297 -42.42 1.32 29.40
C GLU A 297 -42.39 0.59 30.77
N HIS A 298 -43.54 0.09 31.22
CA HIS A 298 -43.70 -0.72 32.43
C HIS A 298 -43.20 -2.17 32.31
N GLU A 299 -43.21 -2.78 31.12
CA GLU A 299 -42.81 -4.18 30.89
C GLU A 299 -41.28 -4.35 30.84
N LYS A 300 -40.56 -3.32 30.37
CA LYS A 300 -39.08 -3.25 30.43
C LYS A 300 -38.53 -3.33 31.86
N GLN A 301 -39.22 -2.75 32.84
CA GLN A 301 -38.85 -2.83 34.25
C GLN A 301 -39.27 -4.16 34.91
N ASN A 302 -40.27 -4.85 34.34
CA ASN A 302 -40.90 -6.02 34.93
C ASN A 302 -40.36 -7.37 34.44
N ASN A 303 -39.41 -7.41 33.50
CA ASN A 303 -38.83 -8.68 33.03
C ASN A 303 -38.19 -9.50 34.17
N LEU A 304 -37.60 -8.83 35.17
CA LEU A 304 -37.11 -9.48 36.39
C LEU A 304 -38.26 -9.92 37.32
N ALA A 305 -39.36 -9.17 37.37
CA ALA A 305 -40.49 -9.43 38.25
C ALA A 305 -41.35 -10.61 37.75
N LEU A 306 -41.59 -10.70 36.44
CA LEU A 306 -42.25 -11.83 35.80
C LEU A 306 -41.39 -13.10 35.90
N ASN A 307 -40.08 -13.00 35.66
CA ASN A 307 -39.17 -14.14 35.88
C ASN A 307 -39.15 -14.60 37.35
N LYS A 308 -39.19 -13.68 38.32
CA LYS A 308 -39.31 -14.03 39.74
C LYS A 308 -40.64 -14.70 40.08
N LEU A 309 -41.72 -14.36 39.37
CA LEU A 309 -43.02 -14.99 39.52
C LEU A 309 -43.01 -16.42 38.95
N THR A 310 -42.58 -16.63 37.70
CA THR A 310 -42.56 -17.96 37.07
C THR A 310 -41.49 -18.90 37.65
N SER A 311 -40.29 -18.40 37.98
CA SER A 311 -39.21 -19.26 38.49
C SER A 311 -39.22 -19.46 40.01
N ARG A 312 -39.66 -18.45 40.78
CA ARG A 312 -39.57 -18.45 42.26
C ARG A 312 -40.91 -18.27 42.97
N GLY A 313 -42.01 -18.04 42.24
CA GLY A 313 -43.33 -17.80 42.82
C GLY A 313 -43.42 -16.53 43.65
N ILE A 314 -42.59 -15.52 43.37
CA ILE A 314 -42.59 -14.26 44.14
C ILE A 314 -43.54 -13.29 43.46
N CYS A 315 -44.53 -12.78 44.20
CA CYS A 315 -45.49 -11.81 43.68
C CYS A 315 -44.76 -10.49 43.33
N PRO A 316 -44.92 -9.96 42.10
CA PRO A 316 -44.36 -8.67 41.68
C PRO A 316 -44.80 -7.47 42.52
N ALA A 317 -46.03 -7.50 43.05
CA ALA A 317 -46.63 -6.37 43.75
C ALA A 317 -46.29 -6.32 45.25
N CYS A 318 -46.32 -7.46 45.94
CA CYS A 318 -46.09 -7.51 47.40
C CYS A 318 -44.80 -8.22 47.81
N GLY A 319 -44.05 -8.82 46.87
CA GLY A 319 -42.78 -9.49 47.14
C GLY A 319 -42.89 -10.81 47.93
N THR A 320 -44.11 -11.25 48.26
CA THR A 320 -44.35 -12.48 49.02
C THR A 320 -44.31 -13.70 48.11
N LYS A 321 -43.73 -14.81 48.60
CA LYS A 321 -43.68 -16.07 47.84
C LYS A 321 -45.01 -16.80 47.95
N GLN A 322 -45.70 -16.97 46.83
CA GLN A 322 -46.98 -17.68 46.69
C GLN A 322 -46.89 -18.67 45.53
N LYS A 323 -46.95 -19.98 45.85
CA LYS A 323 -46.94 -21.04 44.84
C LYS A 323 -48.15 -21.00 43.91
N PHE A 324 -49.32 -20.63 44.43
CA PHE A 324 -50.54 -20.54 43.63
C PHE A 324 -50.40 -19.58 42.44
N LEU A 325 -49.79 -18.40 42.64
CA LEU A 325 -49.54 -17.45 41.56
C LEU A 325 -48.47 -17.95 40.57
N GLN A 326 -47.53 -18.79 41.02
CA GLN A 326 -46.56 -19.44 40.15
C GLN A 326 -47.24 -20.44 39.22
N ASP A 327 -48.10 -21.29 39.76
CA ASP A 327 -48.82 -22.31 39.01
C ASP A 327 -49.76 -21.67 37.98
N LEU A 328 -50.47 -20.60 38.37
CA LEU A 328 -51.36 -19.84 37.49
C LEU A 328 -50.58 -19.14 36.35
N ALA A 329 -49.42 -18.54 36.66
CA ALA A 329 -48.58 -17.90 35.65
C ALA A 329 -47.98 -18.92 34.66
N LEU A 330 -47.61 -20.12 35.13
CA LEU A 330 -47.15 -21.21 34.28
C LEU A 330 -48.28 -21.76 33.39
N GLU A 331 -49.51 -21.82 33.91
CA GLU A 331 -50.69 -22.22 33.14
C GLU A 331 -51.03 -21.21 32.03
N TYR A 332 -51.03 -19.91 32.33
CA TYR A 332 -51.21 -18.86 31.32
C TYR A 332 -50.10 -18.87 30.28
N GLN A 333 -48.85 -19.11 30.69
CA GLN A 333 -47.72 -19.25 29.77
C GLN A 333 -47.87 -20.47 28.85
N HIS A 334 -48.36 -21.60 29.37
CA HIS A 334 -48.64 -22.81 28.58
C HIS A 334 -49.79 -22.60 27.59
N ASN A 335 -50.78 -21.78 27.96
CA ASN A 335 -51.94 -21.46 27.12
C ASN A 335 -51.72 -20.28 26.18
N HIS A 336 -50.49 -19.75 26.07
CA HIS A 336 -50.15 -18.58 25.25
C HIS A 336 -50.95 -17.31 25.60
N GLN A 337 -51.28 -17.13 26.88
CA GLN A 337 -52.02 -15.98 27.41
C GLN A 337 -51.09 -15.04 28.20
N CYS A 338 -51.54 -13.80 28.42
CA CYS A 338 -50.81 -12.83 29.24
C CYS A 338 -50.59 -13.39 30.66
N THR A 339 -49.32 -13.46 31.10
CA THR A 339 -48.92 -14.09 32.38
C THR A 339 -49.45 -13.39 33.64
N LEU A 340 -49.98 -12.16 33.52
CA LEU A 340 -50.51 -11.38 34.65
C LEU A 340 -52.04 -11.38 34.75
N CYS A 341 -52.74 -11.31 33.62
CA CYS A 341 -54.20 -11.16 33.60
C CYS A 341 -54.94 -12.26 32.84
N GLY A 342 -54.22 -13.18 32.17
CA GLY A 342 -54.82 -14.30 31.43
C GLY A 342 -55.58 -13.88 30.18
N SER A 343 -55.41 -12.66 29.68
CA SER A 343 -56.02 -12.24 28.41
C SER A 343 -55.36 -12.94 27.22
N ASP A 344 -56.16 -13.33 26.24
CA ASP A 344 -55.70 -13.79 24.93
C ASP A 344 -55.07 -12.59 24.21
N GLU A 345 -53.75 -12.41 24.34
CA GLU A 345 -53.04 -11.44 23.52
C GLU A 345 -52.99 -11.95 22.08
N PRO A 346 -53.31 -11.11 21.07
CA PRO A 346 -53.01 -11.46 19.70
C PRO A 346 -51.49 -11.42 19.52
N GLN A 347 -50.83 -12.57 19.63
CA GLN A 347 -49.48 -12.71 19.12
C GLN A 347 -49.54 -12.72 17.59
N GLU A 348 -49.54 -11.54 16.98
CA GLU A 348 -48.95 -11.42 15.64
C GLU A 348 -47.44 -11.65 15.80
N GLY A 349 -47.04 -12.92 15.85
CA GLY A 349 -45.64 -13.28 15.71
C GLY A 349 -45.15 -12.69 14.40
N THR A 350 -44.31 -11.66 14.46
CA THR A 350 -43.78 -11.02 13.25
C THR A 350 -43.10 -12.08 12.39
N PRO A 351 -43.60 -12.39 11.18
CA PRO A 351 -43.07 -13.47 10.37
C PRO A 351 -41.56 -13.32 10.10
N GLN A 352 -41.09 -12.07 10.06
CA GLN A 352 -39.70 -11.68 9.85
C GLN A 352 -38.70 -12.27 10.88
N LEU A 353 -39.01 -12.30 12.18
CA LEU A 353 -38.07 -12.82 13.18
C LEU A 353 -37.89 -14.33 13.05
N SER A 354 -39.00 -15.06 12.90
CA SER A 354 -39.00 -16.51 12.73
C SER A 354 -38.25 -16.93 11.46
N THR A 355 -38.38 -16.17 10.38
CA THR A 355 -37.61 -16.39 9.15
C THR A 355 -36.12 -16.12 9.33
N LEU A 356 -35.74 -15.06 10.03
CA LEU A 356 -34.32 -14.73 10.31
C LEU A 356 -33.67 -15.80 11.19
N GLN A 357 -34.34 -16.24 12.26
CA GLN A 357 -33.84 -17.30 13.13
C GLN A 357 -33.71 -18.64 12.40
N SER A 358 -34.65 -18.98 11.51
CA SER A 358 -34.55 -20.18 10.66
C SER A 358 -33.37 -20.11 9.70
N GLN A 359 -33.17 -18.98 9.01
CA GLN A 359 -32.03 -18.75 8.13
C GLN A 359 -30.69 -18.80 8.88
N LEU A 360 -30.65 -18.21 10.07
CA LEU A 360 -29.49 -18.26 10.95
C LEU A 360 -29.16 -19.71 11.35
N HIS A 361 -30.16 -20.50 11.74
CA HIS A 361 -29.96 -21.91 12.08
C HIS A 361 -29.41 -22.72 10.89
N GLU A 362 -29.97 -22.53 9.71
CA GLU A 362 -29.51 -23.18 8.48
C GLU A 362 -28.04 -22.85 8.18
N LYS A 363 -27.67 -21.57 8.28
CA LYS A 363 -26.29 -21.11 8.04
C LYS A 363 -25.30 -21.59 9.10
N ILE A 364 -25.72 -21.66 10.37
CA ILE A 364 -24.90 -22.26 11.45
C ILE A 364 -24.66 -23.77 11.19
N GLN A 365 -25.66 -24.50 10.69
CA GLN A 365 -25.47 -25.92 10.33
C GLN A 365 -24.55 -26.07 9.12
N ALA A 366 -24.68 -25.20 8.12
CA ALA A 366 -23.76 -25.16 6.99
C ALA A 366 -22.31 -24.89 7.43
N GLN A 367 -22.11 -23.92 8.34
CA GLN A 367 -20.81 -23.60 8.94
C GLN A 367 -20.20 -24.84 9.63
N LYS A 368 -20.98 -25.54 10.48
CA LYS A 368 -20.52 -26.76 11.17
C LYS A 368 -20.14 -27.89 10.22
N ASN A 369 -20.84 -28.02 9.10
CA ASN A 369 -20.51 -29.04 8.09
C ASN A 369 -19.18 -28.72 7.40
N ILE A 370 -18.96 -27.46 7.01
CA ILE A 370 -17.71 -27.01 6.40
C ILE A 370 -16.55 -27.12 7.39
N GLU A 371 -16.76 -26.79 8.66
CA GLU A 371 -15.75 -26.96 9.71
C GLU A 371 -15.36 -28.43 9.89
N ARG A 372 -16.34 -29.36 9.85
CA ARG A 372 -16.06 -30.80 9.86
C ARG A 372 -15.25 -31.23 8.64
N ASP A 373 -15.58 -30.73 7.45
CA ASP A 373 -14.86 -31.02 6.22
C ASP A 373 -13.43 -30.45 6.24
N TYR A 374 -13.26 -29.26 6.81
CA TYR A 374 -11.95 -28.65 7.07
C TYR A 374 -11.10 -29.53 8.00
N LEU A 375 -11.64 -29.97 9.13
CA LEU A 375 -10.93 -30.86 10.07
C LEU A 375 -10.53 -32.18 9.40
N ASN A 376 -11.40 -32.76 8.56
CA ASN A 376 -11.10 -33.94 7.76
C ASN A 376 -9.97 -33.69 6.75
N LEU A 377 -9.98 -32.54 6.06
CA LEU A 377 -8.92 -32.14 5.14
C LEU A 377 -7.58 -31.99 5.86
N VAL A 378 -7.55 -31.32 7.02
CA VAL A 378 -6.34 -31.16 7.84
C VAL A 378 -5.78 -32.51 8.27
N ALA A 379 -6.64 -33.44 8.71
CA ALA A 379 -6.23 -34.79 9.07
C ALA A 379 -5.59 -35.54 7.88
N GLN A 380 -6.21 -35.46 6.70
CA GLN A 380 -5.66 -36.05 5.46
C GLN A 380 -4.30 -35.42 5.08
N LEU A 381 -4.17 -34.10 5.23
CA LEU A 381 -2.95 -33.35 4.91
C LEU A 381 -1.80 -33.77 5.84
N ASN A 382 -2.09 -33.98 7.13
CA ASN A 382 -1.13 -34.49 8.11
C ASN A 382 -0.68 -35.92 7.80
N VAL A 383 -1.59 -36.79 7.36
CA VAL A 383 -1.23 -38.15 6.92
C VAL A 383 -0.32 -38.11 5.69
N VAL A 384 -0.61 -37.26 4.71
CA VAL A 384 0.24 -37.10 3.51
C VAL A 384 1.62 -36.56 3.88
N LYS A 385 1.70 -35.54 4.75
CA LYS A 385 2.97 -34.99 5.27
C LYS A 385 3.81 -36.05 5.99
N ARG A 386 3.19 -36.91 6.83
CA ARG A 386 3.90 -38.01 7.50
C ARG A 386 4.48 -39.01 6.48
N LYS A 387 3.70 -39.40 5.46
CA LYS A 387 4.17 -40.30 4.40
C LYS A 387 5.28 -39.69 3.55
N GLU A 388 5.23 -38.39 3.28
CA GLU A 388 6.33 -37.67 2.63
C GLU A 388 7.60 -37.74 3.48
N ASN A 389 7.51 -37.41 4.77
CA ASN A 389 8.65 -37.46 5.69
C ASN A 389 9.25 -38.88 5.81
N GLU A 390 8.42 -39.93 5.83
CA GLU A 390 8.89 -41.32 5.85
C GLU A 390 9.67 -41.69 4.58
N ILE A 391 9.19 -41.28 3.40
CA ILE A 391 9.88 -41.55 2.14
C ILE A 391 11.16 -40.70 2.05
N GLU A 392 11.15 -39.47 2.55
CA GLU A 392 12.34 -38.63 2.68
C GLU A 392 13.37 -39.26 3.62
N PHE A 393 12.94 -39.82 4.74
CA PHE A 393 13.83 -40.54 5.65
C PHE A 393 14.44 -41.79 4.97
N LYS A 394 13.64 -42.54 4.21
CA LYS A 394 14.14 -43.69 3.43
C LYS A 394 15.12 -43.30 2.32
N LEU A 395 14.90 -42.15 1.67
CA LEU A 395 15.81 -41.60 0.66
C LEU A 395 17.11 -41.12 1.31
N SER A 396 17.03 -40.30 2.35
CA SER A 396 18.18 -39.76 3.08
C SER A 396 19.02 -40.83 3.79
N ALA A 397 18.40 -41.84 4.40
CA ALA A 397 19.11 -42.97 5.01
C ALA A 397 19.84 -43.84 3.97
N ARG A 398 19.31 -43.96 2.74
CA ARG A 398 20.01 -44.61 1.62
C ARG A 398 21.13 -43.73 1.05
N TRP A 399 21.03 -42.40 1.18
CA TRP A 399 22.07 -41.47 0.74
C TRP A 399 23.26 -41.41 1.69
N TYR A 400 23.05 -41.58 3.00
CA TYR A 400 24.14 -41.71 3.97
C TYR A 400 25.02 -42.95 3.74
N LYS A 401 24.53 -43.97 3.03
CA LYS A 401 25.32 -45.15 2.60
C LYS A 401 26.11 -44.92 1.30
N LEU A 402 25.90 -43.79 0.63
CA LEU A 402 26.58 -43.39 -0.62
C LEU A 402 27.54 -42.20 -0.40
N SER A 403 27.60 -41.62 0.80
CA SER A 403 28.37 -40.40 1.09
C SER A 403 29.86 -40.62 1.39
N ASP A 404 30.38 -41.84 1.37
CA ASP A 404 31.83 -42.07 1.53
C ASP A 404 32.63 -41.90 0.22
N VAL A 405 31.97 -41.65 -0.93
CA VAL A 405 32.66 -41.56 -2.24
C VAL A 405 32.57 -40.19 -2.92
N GLU A 406 31.69 -39.27 -2.51
CA GLU A 406 31.56 -37.98 -3.21
C GLU A 406 31.40 -36.80 -2.25
N GLN A 407 32.44 -36.55 -1.45
CA GLN A 407 32.85 -35.18 -1.14
C GLN A 407 33.93 -34.80 -2.15
N ILE A 408 33.59 -34.11 -3.23
CA ILE A 408 34.47 -33.20 -3.97
C ILE A 408 33.61 -32.38 -4.96
N GLU A 409 33.80 -31.06 -4.87
CA GLU A 409 33.53 -30.02 -5.89
C GLU A 409 32.09 -29.58 -6.19
N ARG A 410 31.76 -28.41 -5.61
CA ARG A 410 31.11 -27.30 -6.33
C ARG A 410 32.01 -26.92 -7.53
N GLU A 411 31.38 -26.44 -8.60
CA GLU A 411 31.99 -26.00 -9.88
C GLU A 411 32.24 -27.13 -10.89
N ASP A 412 31.21 -27.47 -11.66
CA ASP A 412 31.24 -27.36 -13.12
C ASP A 412 29.97 -27.97 -13.72
N VAL A 413 29.24 -27.13 -14.45
CA VAL A 413 28.16 -27.56 -15.33
C VAL A 413 28.83 -28.08 -16.60
N VAL A 414 28.50 -29.31 -16.98
CA VAL A 414 28.89 -30.03 -18.21
C VAL A 414 30.28 -30.68 -18.18
N ARG A 415 30.34 -31.94 -17.71
CA ARG A 415 31.31 -32.91 -18.26
C ARG A 415 30.61 -33.74 -19.35
N MET A 416 31.12 -33.62 -20.57
CA MET A 416 30.80 -34.51 -21.69
C MET A 416 31.25 -35.92 -21.30
N GLY A 417 30.30 -36.80 -20.97
CA GLY A 417 30.57 -38.19 -20.59
C GLY A 417 29.65 -38.80 -19.52
N GLU A 418 28.87 -37.99 -18.79
CA GLU A 418 27.88 -38.54 -17.84
C GLU A 418 26.66 -39.14 -18.56
N ASN A 419 26.13 -40.25 -18.03
CA ASN A 419 24.93 -40.88 -18.56
C ASN A 419 23.74 -39.89 -18.50
N PRO A 420 23.02 -39.63 -19.61
CA PRO A 420 21.88 -38.71 -19.65
C PRO A 420 20.82 -38.99 -18.56
N HIS A 421 20.64 -40.24 -18.14
CA HIS A 421 19.70 -40.61 -17.09
C HIS A 421 20.17 -40.16 -15.70
N GLU A 422 21.47 -40.15 -15.43
CA GLU A 422 22.03 -39.67 -14.16
C GLU A 422 21.97 -38.14 -14.08
N GLN A 423 22.21 -37.46 -15.20
CA GLN A 423 22.01 -36.02 -15.33
C GLN A 423 20.55 -35.63 -15.08
N LEU A 424 19.60 -36.38 -15.64
CA LEU A 424 18.17 -36.15 -15.41
C LEU A 424 17.82 -36.24 -13.92
N MET A 425 18.33 -37.28 -13.23
CA MET A 425 18.10 -37.47 -11.80
C MET A 425 18.67 -36.32 -10.96
N LYS A 426 19.90 -35.86 -11.26
CA LYS A 426 20.51 -34.71 -10.59
C LYS A 426 19.67 -33.44 -10.78
N LEU A 427 19.18 -33.18 -11.99
CA LEU A 427 18.35 -32.02 -12.30
C LEU A 427 16.97 -32.07 -11.61
N GLU A 428 16.31 -33.23 -11.60
CA GLU A 428 15.03 -33.44 -10.90
C GLU A 428 15.17 -33.26 -9.39
N GLU A 429 16.29 -33.71 -8.81
CA GLU A 429 16.60 -33.46 -7.39
C GLU A 429 16.80 -31.97 -7.10
N GLN A 430 17.54 -31.26 -7.96
CA GLN A 430 17.74 -29.82 -7.83
C GLN A 430 16.41 -29.05 -7.96
N GLU A 431 15.55 -29.41 -8.90
CA GLU A 431 14.21 -28.81 -9.05
C GLU A 431 13.37 -28.98 -7.78
N LEU A 432 13.40 -30.18 -7.17
CA LEU A 432 12.70 -30.45 -5.93
C LEU A 432 13.26 -29.62 -4.75
N LYS A 433 14.58 -29.52 -4.62
CA LYS A 433 15.24 -28.68 -3.60
C LYS A 433 14.85 -27.21 -3.74
N LEU A 434 14.92 -26.65 -4.95
CA LEU A 434 14.50 -25.27 -5.22
C LEU A 434 13.03 -25.05 -4.90
N LYS A 435 12.15 -26.00 -5.27
CA LYS A 435 10.71 -25.92 -4.98
C LYS A 435 10.43 -25.85 -3.48
N ARG A 436 11.14 -26.64 -2.66
CA ARG A 436 11.03 -26.60 -1.19
C ARG A 436 11.54 -25.29 -0.61
N GLN A 437 12.71 -24.83 -1.05
CA GLN A 437 13.27 -23.54 -0.60
C GLN A 437 12.32 -22.39 -0.93
N LEU A 438 11.77 -22.37 -2.14
CA LEU A 438 10.81 -21.37 -2.60
C LEU A 438 9.53 -21.38 -1.75
N GLN A 439 8.99 -22.56 -1.42
CA GLN A 439 7.83 -22.67 -0.52
C GLN A 439 8.14 -22.14 0.89
N LYS A 440 9.31 -22.49 1.44
CA LYS A 440 9.74 -22.02 2.77
C LYS A 440 9.87 -20.49 2.80
N ARG A 441 10.60 -19.91 1.84
CA ARG A 441 10.79 -18.45 1.73
C ARG A 441 9.49 -17.68 1.51
N ARG A 442 8.57 -18.23 0.72
CA ARG A 442 7.23 -17.62 0.55
C ARG A 442 6.45 -17.58 1.86
N ARG A 443 6.40 -18.69 2.60
CA ARG A 443 5.70 -18.72 3.90
C ARG A 443 6.33 -17.77 4.91
N GLU A 444 7.66 -17.70 4.98
CA GLU A 444 8.35 -16.74 5.84
C GLU A 444 7.93 -15.31 5.54
N LEU A 445 7.93 -14.92 4.25
CA LEU A 445 7.58 -13.57 3.84
C LEU A 445 6.07 -13.28 3.92
N GLU A 446 5.20 -14.28 3.74
CA GLU A 446 3.76 -14.19 3.98
C GLU A 446 3.45 -13.94 5.46
N ASN A 447 4.15 -14.63 6.37
CA ASN A 447 4.02 -14.43 7.81
C ASN A 447 4.52 -13.03 8.21
N ASP A 448 5.70 -12.62 7.74
CA ASP A 448 6.24 -11.28 8.00
C ASP A 448 5.25 -10.17 7.56
N TYR A 449 4.59 -10.39 6.41
CA TYR A 449 3.59 -9.46 5.89
C TYR A 449 2.28 -9.48 6.69
N ALA A 450 1.82 -10.66 7.12
CA ALA A 450 0.63 -10.78 7.97
C ALA A 450 0.83 -10.04 9.30
N ASP A 451 1.98 -10.24 9.96
CA ASP A 451 2.36 -9.54 11.19
C ASP A 451 2.44 -8.02 10.98
N TYR A 452 2.93 -7.59 9.80
CA TYR A 452 2.96 -6.18 9.43
C TYR A 452 1.54 -5.60 9.32
N VAL A 453 0.63 -6.26 8.60
CA VAL A 453 -0.75 -5.81 8.41
C VAL A 453 -1.52 -5.72 9.73
N GLU A 454 -1.35 -6.71 10.62
CA GLU A 454 -2.01 -6.72 11.93
C GLU A 454 -1.61 -5.49 12.76
N LYS A 455 -0.31 -5.20 12.84
CA LYS A 455 0.21 -4.03 13.59
C LYS A 455 -0.12 -2.71 12.91
N LEU A 456 -0.27 -2.71 11.59
CA LEU A 456 -0.58 -1.52 10.79
C LEU A 456 -2.07 -1.15 10.88
N GLY A 457 -2.97 -2.11 11.11
CA GLY A 457 -4.43 -1.91 11.09
C GLY A 457 -4.91 -0.70 11.90
N VAL A 458 -4.53 -0.62 13.18
CA VAL A 458 -4.89 0.50 14.08
C VAL A 458 -4.38 1.86 13.56
N ARG A 459 -3.24 1.88 12.86
CA ARG A 459 -2.67 3.12 12.31
C ARG A 459 -3.39 3.55 11.02
N LEU A 460 -3.81 2.58 10.19
CA LEU A 460 -4.44 2.84 8.90
C LEU A 460 -5.82 3.49 8.99
N ASP A 461 -6.52 3.34 10.11
CA ASP A 461 -7.83 3.97 10.28
C ASP A 461 -7.73 5.49 10.14
N GLY A 462 -6.66 6.10 10.67
CA GLY A 462 -6.39 7.53 10.49
C GLY A 462 -6.12 7.94 9.03
N LEU A 463 -5.49 7.06 8.25
CA LEU A 463 -5.28 7.27 6.81
C LEU A 463 -6.62 7.24 6.06
N LYS A 464 -7.48 6.26 6.35
CA LYS A 464 -8.80 6.14 5.70
C LYS A 464 -9.69 7.35 5.99
N ILE A 465 -9.70 7.81 7.24
CA ILE A 465 -10.45 9.02 7.65
C ILE A 465 -9.93 10.25 6.92
N SER A 466 -8.60 10.46 6.90
CA SER A 466 -7.99 11.63 6.25
C SER A 466 -8.24 11.61 4.74
N TYR A 467 -8.16 10.45 4.11
CA TYR A 467 -8.49 10.28 2.70
C TYR A 467 -9.95 10.61 2.42
N GLN A 468 -10.87 10.06 3.22
CA GLN A 468 -12.29 10.29 3.04
C GLN A 468 -12.64 11.78 3.12
N ASP A 469 -12.02 12.53 4.04
CA ASP A 469 -12.20 13.98 4.13
C ASP A 469 -11.73 14.72 2.86
N TYR A 470 -10.48 14.51 2.42
CA TYR A 470 -9.96 15.17 1.21
C TYR A 470 -10.71 14.78 -0.07
N ALA A 471 -10.97 13.48 -0.26
CA ALA A 471 -11.60 12.96 -1.46
C ALA A 471 -13.07 13.39 -1.56
N THR A 472 -13.80 13.41 -0.43
CA THR A 472 -15.20 13.85 -0.39
C THR A 472 -15.33 15.34 -0.66
N ARG A 473 -14.43 16.18 -0.12
CA ARG A 473 -14.40 17.63 -0.42
C ARG A 473 -14.20 17.90 -1.90
N PHE A 474 -13.27 17.17 -2.54
CA PHE A 474 -13.05 17.29 -3.97
C PHE A 474 -14.26 16.85 -4.80
N LEU A 475 -14.74 15.60 -4.59
CA LEU A 475 -15.82 15.02 -5.40
C LEU A 475 -17.19 15.66 -5.15
N GLY A 476 -17.42 16.22 -3.96
CA GLY A 476 -18.75 16.64 -3.49
C GLY A 476 -19.67 15.46 -3.15
N THR A 477 -19.17 14.23 -3.22
CA THR A 477 -19.86 12.99 -2.84
C THR A 477 -18.96 12.13 -1.96
N GLU A 478 -19.56 11.27 -1.14
CA GLU A 478 -18.80 10.41 -0.23
C GLU A 478 -17.85 9.48 -1.00
N CYS A 479 -16.57 9.55 -0.65
CA CYS A 479 -15.52 8.74 -1.25
C CYS A 479 -14.62 8.14 -0.17
N SER A 480 -14.40 6.84 -0.23
CA SER A 480 -13.64 6.07 0.76
C SER A 480 -12.54 5.22 0.10
N LEU A 481 -11.70 4.58 0.91
CA LEU A 481 -10.71 3.61 0.44
C LEU A 481 -11.19 2.18 0.65
N ASP A 482 -11.27 1.44 -0.46
CA ASP A 482 -11.47 0.00 -0.46
C ASP A 482 -10.14 -0.75 -0.46
N GLU A 483 -10.16 -1.95 0.11
CA GLU A 483 -9.01 -2.85 0.14
C GLU A 483 -9.10 -3.90 -0.97
N ASN A 484 -8.12 -3.89 -1.87
CA ASN A 484 -7.91 -4.95 -2.85
C ASN A 484 -6.63 -5.73 -2.52
N THR A 485 -6.55 -7.00 -2.94
CA THR A 485 -5.37 -7.84 -2.71
C THR A 485 -4.68 -8.16 -4.03
N ILE A 486 -3.46 -7.63 -4.22
CA ILE A 486 -2.70 -7.76 -5.47
C ILE A 486 -1.23 -8.13 -5.19
N GLY A 487 -0.49 -8.54 -6.22
CA GLY A 487 0.96 -8.74 -6.13
C GLY A 487 1.43 -10.17 -6.43
N LYS A 488 2.68 -10.26 -6.90
CA LYS A 488 3.47 -11.49 -7.03
C LYS A 488 4.90 -11.22 -6.55
N PRO A 489 5.59 -12.19 -5.92
CA PRO A 489 5.18 -13.57 -5.64
C PRO A 489 4.19 -13.72 -4.47
N ILE A 490 3.97 -12.67 -3.69
CA ILE A 490 3.06 -12.63 -2.55
C ILE A 490 2.00 -11.56 -2.79
N LYS A 491 0.82 -11.82 -2.24
CA LYS A 491 -0.35 -10.95 -2.26
C LYS A 491 -0.29 -9.97 -1.08
N PHE A 492 -0.56 -8.70 -1.35
CA PHE A 492 -0.59 -7.63 -0.37
C PHE A 492 -1.81 -6.72 -0.59
N LYS A 493 -2.20 -6.02 0.46
CA LYS A 493 -3.29 -5.03 0.47
C LYS A 493 -2.88 -3.79 -0.34
N HIS A 494 -3.80 -3.36 -1.20
CA HIS A 494 -3.73 -2.16 -2.02
C HIS A 494 -5.02 -1.38 -1.80
N TYR A 495 -4.89 -0.13 -1.35
CA TYR A 495 -5.99 0.79 -1.09
C TYR A 495 -6.33 1.57 -2.36
N ILE A 496 -7.59 1.50 -2.78
CA ILE A 496 -8.09 2.13 -4.01
C ILE A 496 -9.38 2.92 -3.73
N PRO A 497 -9.67 3.98 -4.49
CA PRO A 497 -10.86 4.79 -4.28
C PRO A 497 -12.17 4.00 -4.52
N ASN A 498 -13.16 4.24 -3.68
CA ASN A 498 -14.55 3.83 -3.86
C ASN A 498 -15.46 5.05 -3.72
N PHE A 499 -16.27 5.28 -4.75
CA PHE A 499 -17.36 6.26 -4.72
C PHE A 499 -18.52 5.75 -5.56
N ASP A 500 -19.73 6.23 -5.26
CA ASP A 500 -21.00 5.77 -5.87
C ASP A 500 -21.20 4.24 -5.77
N GLY A 501 -20.76 3.64 -4.66
CA GLY A 501 -20.86 2.19 -4.42
C GLY A 501 -20.04 1.33 -5.38
N LYS A 502 -19.04 1.91 -6.04
CA LYS A 502 -18.20 1.20 -7.03
C LYS A 502 -16.72 1.48 -6.78
N THR A 503 -15.98 0.41 -6.53
CA THR A 503 -14.53 0.42 -6.44
C THR A 503 -13.87 0.78 -7.78
N ARG A 504 -12.79 1.54 -7.75
CA ARG A 504 -12.03 2.03 -8.93
C ARG A 504 -10.64 1.38 -9.02
N PRO A 505 -10.54 0.10 -9.42
CA PRO A 505 -9.27 -0.65 -9.40
C PRO A 505 -8.24 -0.17 -10.42
N LYS A 506 -8.65 0.62 -11.41
CA LYS A 506 -7.80 1.14 -12.47
C LYS A 506 -7.99 2.64 -12.65
N PRO A 507 -6.94 3.40 -12.99
CA PRO A 507 -7.07 4.84 -13.23
C PRO A 507 -8.11 5.20 -14.30
N GLU A 508 -8.27 4.34 -15.33
CA GLU A 508 -9.19 4.55 -16.45
C GLU A 508 -10.67 4.40 -16.06
N SER A 509 -10.96 3.99 -14.83
CA SER A 509 -12.32 3.93 -14.30
C SER A 509 -12.83 5.28 -13.77
N CYS A 510 -11.97 6.31 -13.77
CA CYS A 510 -12.28 7.68 -13.35
C CYS A 510 -12.14 8.64 -14.54
N SER A 511 -12.79 9.81 -14.47
CA SER A 511 -12.46 10.92 -15.38
C SER A 511 -11.03 11.41 -15.13
N GLU A 512 -10.46 12.16 -16.09
CA GLU A 512 -9.09 12.65 -15.98
C GLU A 512 -8.88 13.53 -14.72
N ALA A 513 -9.80 14.47 -14.44
CA ALA A 513 -9.77 15.28 -13.22
C ALA A 513 -9.87 14.40 -11.96
N GLN A 514 -10.82 13.47 -11.93
CA GLN A 514 -11.02 12.58 -10.78
C GLN A 514 -9.77 11.76 -10.49
N ARG A 515 -9.15 11.19 -11.53
CA ARG A 515 -7.92 10.41 -11.44
C ARG A 515 -6.81 11.19 -10.73
N PHE A 516 -6.57 12.45 -11.10
CA PHE A 516 -5.47 13.23 -10.54
C PHE A 516 -5.77 13.77 -9.15
N PHE A 517 -6.96 14.32 -8.92
CA PHE A 517 -7.29 14.91 -7.62
C PHE A 517 -7.54 13.84 -6.54
N LEU A 518 -8.02 12.65 -6.90
CA LEU A 518 -8.06 11.52 -5.96
C LEU A 518 -6.66 11.00 -5.62
N ASP A 519 -5.69 11.08 -6.53
CA ASP A 519 -4.29 10.77 -6.23
C ASP A 519 -3.66 11.82 -5.32
N ILE A 520 -3.92 13.10 -5.57
CA ILE A 520 -3.51 14.22 -4.70
C ILE A 520 -4.09 14.04 -3.30
N ALA A 521 -5.39 13.76 -3.19
CA ALA A 521 -6.05 13.46 -1.92
C ALA A 521 -5.41 12.27 -1.20
N PHE A 522 -5.03 11.22 -1.93
CA PHE A 522 -4.31 10.08 -1.37
C PHE A 522 -2.94 10.46 -0.83
N ARG A 523 -2.14 11.24 -1.58
CA ARG A 523 -0.83 11.73 -1.13
C ARG A 523 -0.94 12.61 0.11
N MET A 524 -1.90 13.54 0.13
CA MET A 524 -2.18 14.41 1.27
C MET A 524 -2.58 13.59 2.51
N ALA A 525 -3.46 12.58 2.34
CA ALA A 525 -3.83 11.69 3.44
C ALA A 525 -2.63 10.87 3.98
N VAL A 526 -1.75 10.39 3.09
CA VAL A 526 -0.52 9.68 3.49
C VAL A 526 0.48 10.61 4.19
N ILE A 527 0.56 11.87 3.77
CA ILE A 527 1.36 12.91 4.42
C ILE A 527 0.84 13.18 5.84
N ASP A 528 -0.47 13.42 5.99
CA ASP A 528 -1.10 13.64 7.29
C ASP A 528 -0.89 12.44 8.22
N TYR A 529 -1.04 11.23 7.67
CA TYR A 529 -0.76 9.98 8.37
C TYR A 529 0.69 9.91 8.88
N ALA A 530 1.66 10.35 8.07
CA ALA A 530 3.08 10.33 8.41
C ALA A 530 3.43 11.36 9.50
N CYS A 531 2.97 12.60 9.33
CA CYS A 531 3.20 13.70 10.27
C CYS A 531 2.46 13.50 11.60
N GLY A 532 1.28 12.86 11.59
CA GLY A 532 0.46 12.61 12.76
C GLY A 532 -0.03 13.89 13.43
N THR A 533 -0.37 13.83 14.72
CA THR A 533 -0.83 14.99 15.53
C THR A 533 0.31 15.89 16.00
N LYS A 534 1.53 15.72 15.48
CA LYS A 534 2.67 16.56 15.85
C LYS A 534 2.52 17.91 15.16
N GLU A 535 3.00 18.98 15.78
CA GLU A 535 3.11 20.33 15.20
C GLU A 535 4.09 20.41 14.00
N GLN A 536 4.43 19.27 13.38
CA GLN A 536 5.45 19.13 12.35
C GLN A 536 4.79 19.00 10.98
N GLY A 537 4.76 20.11 10.24
CA GLY A 537 4.34 20.18 8.84
C GLY A 537 5.38 19.61 7.87
N THR A 538 4.98 19.46 6.62
CA THR A 538 5.86 19.10 5.48
C THR A 538 5.42 19.90 4.26
N THR A 539 6.24 19.93 3.21
CA THR A 539 5.86 20.59 1.96
C THR A 539 5.43 19.58 0.90
N PHE A 540 4.28 19.84 0.27
CA PHE A 540 3.83 19.14 -0.93
C PHE A 540 4.06 20.03 -2.16
N VAL A 541 4.75 19.49 -3.16
CA VAL A 541 5.08 20.18 -4.41
C VAL A 541 4.22 19.59 -5.54
N CYS A 542 3.38 20.40 -6.16
CA CYS A 542 2.37 19.92 -7.10
C CYS A 542 2.30 20.76 -8.37
N GLU A 543 2.54 20.13 -9.52
CA GLU A 543 2.16 20.70 -10.82
C GLU A 543 0.65 20.50 -11.03
N THR A 544 -0.15 21.57 -10.89
CA THR A 544 -1.61 21.45 -10.87
C THR A 544 -2.18 21.06 -12.24
N PRO A 545 -3.08 20.07 -12.33
CA PRO A 545 -3.68 19.62 -13.58
C PRO A 545 -4.88 20.51 -13.98
N GLU A 546 -4.69 21.84 -13.99
CA GLU A 546 -5.77 22.82 -14.24
C GLU A 546 -6.51 22.59 -15.55
N THR A 547 -5.83 22.09 -16.59
CA THR A 547 -6.42 21.87 -17.92
C THR A 547 -7.50 20.79 -17.96
N ALA A 548 -7.51 19.89 -16.99
CA ALA A 548 -8.48 18.79 -16.93
C ALA A 548 -9.69 19.12 -16.04
N LEU A 549 -9.63 20.22 -15.28
CA LEU A 549 -10.62 20.55 -14.24
C LEU A 549 -11.72 21.46 -14.79
N ASP A 550 -12.97 21.10 -14.53
CA ASP A 550 -14.12 21.96 -14.80
C ASP A 550 -14.24 23.07 -13.74
N TYR A 551 -14.71 24.25 -14.16
CA TYR A 551 -14.90 25.44 -13.32
C TYR A 551 -15.68 25.15 -12.04
N SER A 552 -16.68 24.28 -12.15
CA SER A 552 -17.55 23.87 -11.04
C SER A 552 -16.79 23.24 -9.86
N TYR A 553 -15.65 22.58 -10.13
CA TYR A 553 -14.85 21.88 -9.11
C TYR A 553 -13.67 22.70 -8.57
N ILE A 554 -13.43 23.92 -9.08
CA ILE A 554 -12.27 24.72 -8.65
C ILE A 554 -12.37 25.05 -7.15
N ASN A 555 -13.55 25.44 -6.67
CA ASN A 555 -13.74 25.73 -5.24
C ASN A 555 -13.50 24.50 -4.37
N ASN A 556 -13.96 23.33 -4.81
CA ASN A 556 -13.76 22.06 -4.09
C ASN A 556 -12.27 21.71 -3.96
N VAL A 557 -11.49 21.91 -5.03
CA VAL A 557 -10.05 21.70 -5.01
C VAL A 557 -9.34 22.69 -4.09
N VAL A 558 -9.78 23.95 -4.09
CA VAL A 558 -9.22 24.98 -3.22
C VAL A 558 -9.49 24.64 -1.76
N ASP A 559 -10.72 24.25 -1.39
CA ASP A 559 -11.06 23.79 -0.03
C ASP A 559 -10.21 22.59 0.41
N MET A 560 -10.00 21.62 -0.49
CA MET A 560 -9.11 20.48 -0.24
C MET A 560 -7.68 20.95 0.08
N PHE A 561 -7.12 21.88 -0.69
CA PHE A 561 -5.77 22.41 -0.45
C PHE A 561 -5.68 23.28 0.81
N GLN A 562 -6.72 24.07 1.12
CA GLN A 562 -6.77 24.85 2.35
C GLN A 562 -6.76 23.96 3.58
N THR A 563 -7.56 22.90 3.57
CA THR A 563 -7.63 21.93 4.68
C THR A 563 -6.25 21.35 5.01
N PHE A 564 -5.44 21.09 3.98
CA PHE A 564 -4.08 20.61 4.15
C PHE A 564 -3.14 21.67 4.74
N MET A 565 -3.27 22.93 4.31
CA MET A 565 -2.52 24.04 4.90
C MET A 565 -2.94 24.37 6.34
N ASP A 566 -4.22 24.16 6.67
CA ASP A 566 -4.76 24.31 8.03
C ASP A 566 -4.22 23.25 8.98
N ARG A 567 -3.81 22.09 8.45
CA ARG A 567 -3.08 21.03 9.18
C ARG A 567 -1.57 21.30 9.30
N ASN A 568 -1.14 22.55 9.16
CA ASN A 568 0.27 23.00 9.22
C ASN A 568 1.17 22.50 8.08
N HIS A 569 0.63 21.94 7.00
CA HIS A 569 1.42 21.60 5.82
C HIS A 569 1.63 22.80 4.90
N SER A 570 2.71 22.80 4.13
CA SER A 570 3.02 23.82 3.14
C SER A 570 2.76 23.28 1.73
N LEU A 571 2.36 24.18 0.83
CA LEU A 571 1.99 23.85 -0.54
C LEU A 571 2.77 24.73 -1.52
N ILE A 572 3.50 24.09 -2.43
CA ILE A 572 4.12 24.73 -3.60
C ILE A 572 3.37 24.24 -4.83
N VAL A 573 2.70 25.14 -5.54
CA VAL A 573 1.91 24.82 -6.73
C VAL A 573 2.35 25.63 -7.93
N SER A 574 2.32 25.01 -9.11
CA SER A 574 2.47 25.74 -10.38
C SER A 574 1.11 25.89 -11.06
N SER A 575 0.84 27.07 -11.62
CA SER A 575 -0.42 27.38 -12.31
C SER A 575 -0.18 28.25 -13.56
N ASN A 576 -1.07 28.10 -14.54
CA ASN A 576 -1.05 28.95 -15.73
C ASN A 576 -1.67 30.32 -15.42
N VAL A 577 -1.20 31.36 -16.11
CA VAL A 577 -1.83 32.68 -16.04
C VAL A 577 -3.14 32.63 -16.84
N GLN A 578 -4.26 32.49 -16.13
CA GLN A 578 -5.60 32.44 -16.69
C GLN A 578 -6.61 32.99 -15.67
N HIS A 579 -7.75 33.47 -16.15
CA HIS A 579 -8.84 33.89 -15.27
C HIS A 579 -9.38 32.70 -14.46
N ASP A 580 -9.76 32.97 -13.21
CA ASP A 580 -10.36 32.00 -12.29
C ASP A 580 -9.58 30.68 -12.10
N SER A 581 -8.25 30.72 -12.17
CA SER A 581 -7.39 29.56 -11.90
C SER A 581 -7.46 29.09 -10.44
N ILE A 582 -7.03 27.85 -10.19
CA ILE A 582 -6.94 27.28 -8.83
C ILE A 582 -6.04 28.17 -7.98
N ALA A 583 -4.88 28.56 -8.52
CA ALA A 583 -3.96 29.47 -7.84
C ALA A 583 -4.59 30.84 -7.56
N GLY A 584 -5.36 31.39 -8.49
CA GLY A 584 -6.06 32.66 -8.30
C GLY A 584 -7.01 32.64 -7.11
N ARG A 585 -7.80 31.58 -6.97
CA ARG A 585 -8.70 31.40 -5.83
C ARG A 585 -7.95 31.12 -4.53
N LEU A 586 -6.95 30.26 -4.58
CA LEU A 586 -6.11 29.92 -3.42
C LEU A 586 -5.39 31.15 -2.85
N VAL A 587 -4.88 32.04 -3.70
CA VAL A 587 -4.29 33.33 -3.30
C VAL A 587 -5.36 34.25 -2.70
N LYS A 588 -6.53 34.38 -3.32
CA LYS A 588 -7.61 35.24 -2.82
C LYS A 588 -8.10 34.83 -1.44
N GLU A 589 -8.30 33.54 -1.21
CA GLU A 589 -8.80 33.06 0.07
C GLU A 589 -7.72 33.04 1.16
N SER A 590 -6.45 32.79 0.80
CA SER A 590 -5.34 32.85 1.76
C SER A 590 -5.08 34.26 2.27
N LYS A 591 -5.33 35.33 1.50
CA LYS A 591 -5.21 36.74 1.96
C LYS A 591 -5.97 37.03 3.25
N SER A 592 -7.04 36.29 3.53
CA SER A 592 -7.85 36.42 4.74
C SER A 592 -7.16 35.92 6.01
N GLN A 593 -6.13 35.07 5.88
CA GLN A 593 -5.52 34.33 7.00
C GLN A 593 -3.98 34.33 6.98
N LYS A 594 -3.32 34.24 5.82
CA LYS A 594 -1.87 34.04 5.64
C LYS A 594 -1.35 34.67 4.33
N LYS A 595 -0.16 35.27 4.31
CA LYS A 595 0.40 35.90 3.09
C LYS A 595 0.88 34.85 2.10
N ALA A 596 0.34 34.84 0.87
CA ALA A 596 0.79 33.97 -0.22
C ALA A 596 2.11 34.48 -0.85
N ASN A 597 2.98 33.56 -1.25
CA ASN A 597 4.21 33.85 -1.99
C ASN A 597 4.00 33.55 -3.47
N ILE A 598 4.22 34.53 -4.35
CA ILE A 598 3.96 34.39 -5.79
C ILE A 598 5.25 34.65 -6.57
N ILE A 599 5.65 33.66 -7.38
CA ILE A 599 6.74 33.79 -8.34
C ILE A 599 6.12 34.08 -9.71
N ASN A 600 6.23 35.33 -10.17
CA ASN A 600 5.72 35.75 -11.48
C ASN A 600 6.75 35.51 -12.59
N LEU A 601 6.55 34.47 -13.39
CA LEU A 601 7.45 34.15 -14.51
C LEU A 601 7.29 35.06 -15.72
N LEU A 602 6.28 35.93 -15.77
CA LEU A 602 6.20 36.96 -16.81
C LEU A 602 7.23 38.08 -16.62
N GLU A 603 7.72 38.23 -15.38
CA GLU A 603 8.79 39.17 -15.04
C GLU A 603 10.17 38.50 -15.09
N LEU A 604 10.26 37.25 -14.61
CA LEU A 604 11.54 36.56 -14.40
C LEU A 604 11.97 35.70 -15.61
N GLY A 605 11.01 35.16 -16.36
CA GLY A 605 11.23 34.24 -17.46
C GLY A 605 11.50 34.92 -18.80
N GLN A 606 12.16 34.20 -19.71
CA GLN A 606 12.35 34.67 -21.08
C GLN A 606 11.04 34.54 -21.89
N LEU A 607 10.37 35.67 -22.12
CA LEU A 607 9.12 35.71 -22.89
C LEU A 607 9.33 35.43 -24.39
N SER A 608 8.47 34.59 -24.95
CA SER A 608 8.33 34.43 -26.41
C SER A 608 7.70 35.67 -27.06
N ASP A 609 7.83 35.82 -28.38
CA ASP A 609 7.25 36.97 -29.09
C ASP A 609 5.72 37.02 -29.02
N VAL A 610 5.06 35.87 -28.90
CA VAL A 610 3.61 35.78 -28.68
C VAL A 610 3.24 36.31 -27.28
N GLN A 611 3.99 35.91 -26.26
CA GLN A 611 3.77 36.37 -24.88
C GLN A 611 4.10 37.85 -24.71
N LYS A 612 5.12 38.37 -25.39
CA LYS A 612 5.44 39.80 -25.38
C LYS A 612 4.28 40.63 -25.94
N LYS A 613 3.61 40.16 -27.00
CA LYS A 613 2.44 40.84 -27.58
C LYS A 613 1.23 40.82 -26.64
N ALA A 614 1.00 39.70 -25.97
CA ALA A 614 -0.11 39.53 -25.01
C ALA A 614 0.20 40.03 -23.59
N LYS A 615 1.40 40.59 -23.36
CA LYS A 615 1.87 40.97 -22.02
C LYS A 615 0.91 41.90 -21.26
N PRO A 616 0.34 42.97 -21.86
CA PRO A 616 -0.58 43.85 -21.14
C PRO A 616 -1.81 43.13 -20.58
N GLU A 617 -2.37 42.17 -21.34
CA GLU A 617 -3.52 41.37 -20.92
C GLU A 617 -3.12 40.39 -19.82
N LEU A 618 -1.98 39.72 -19.98
CA LEU A 618 -1.45 38.78 -18.97
C LEU A 618 -1.12 39.47 -17.65
N ASP A 619 -0.53 40.67 -17.69
CA ASP A 619 -0.22 41.47 -16.49
C ASP A 619 -1.53 41.88 -15.76
N ALA A 620 -2.59 42.23 -16.50
CA ALA A 620 -3.90 42.52 -15.90
C ALA A 620 -4.51 41.30 -15.19
N ILE A 621 -4.38 40.11 -15.77
CA ILE A 621 -4.82 38.85 -15.14
C ILE A 621 -4.02 38.59 -13.86
N VAL A 622 -2.71 38.80 -13.89
CA VAL A 622 -1.84 38.61 -12.72
C VAL A 622 -2.22 39.58 -11.61
N GLN A 623 -2.46 40.85 -11.92
CA GLN A 623 -2.94 41.83 -10.94
C GLN A 623 -4.28 41.43 -10.33
N GLN A 624 -5.19 40.85 -11.12
CA GLN A 624 -6.47 40.32 -10.62
C GLN A 624 -6.27 39.12 -9.67
N ILE A 625 -5.30 38.25 -9.96
CA ILE A 625 -4.91 37.11 -9.10
C ILE A 625 -4.26 37.62 -7.80
N MET A 626 -3.34 38.57 -7.93
CA MET A 626 -2.70 39.25 -6.81
C MET A 626 -3.66 40.16 -6.05
N GLY A 627 -4.89 40.37 -6.57
CA GLY A 627 -5.94 41.21 -6.02
C GLY A 627 -5.48 42.65 -5.71
N GLU A 628 -4.77 43.26 -6.65
CA GLU A 628 -4.35 44.68 -6.64
C GLU A 628 -5.33 45.58 -7.42
N ALA A 629 -6.61 45.19 -7.51
CA ALA A 629 -7.67 45.97 -8.17
C ALA A 629 -8.67 46.52 -7.15
#